data_AF-K9AIG3-F1
#
_entry.id   AF-K9AIG3-F1
#
_cell.length_a   1.000
_cell.length_b   1.000
_cell.length_c   1.000
_cell.angle_alpha   90.00
_cell.angle_beta   90.00
_cell.angle_gamma   90.00
#
_symmetry.space_group_name_H-M   'P 1'
#
loop_
_entity.id
_entity.type
_entity.pdbx_description
1 polymer ?
#
loop_
_entity_poly.entity_id
_entity_poly.type
_entity_poly.pdbx_seq_one_letter_code
_entity_poly.pdbx_strand_id
1 'polypeptide(L)'
;MLKSHNIEINPKQYQVYKEQAVKEIVLHELCHYHLHLEGKGYQHRDQDFKQLCKKVGAKRHCKPTEEYEDRVNYIYQCLNCKRTFKRIRKVNTRKMRCGRCKGKLIIKEHVHR
;
A
#
# COMPACT_ATOMS: atom_id res chain seq x y z
N MET A 1 9.13 -13.20 4.58
CA MET A 1 10.10 -13.38 3.48
C MET A 1 11.46 -13.90 3.94
N LEU A 2 12.10 -13.34 4.97
CA LEU A 2 13.48 -13.73 5.39
C LEU A 2 13.64 -15.11 6.04
N LYS A 3 12.54 -15.85 6.29
CA LYS A 3 12.62 -17.24 6.74
C LYS A 3 12.68 -18.26 5.60
N SER A 4 12.13 -17.93 4.43
CA SER A 4 12.00 -18.87 3.30
C SER A 4 12.70 -18.40 2.03
N HIS A 5 13.14 -17.13 1.95
CA HIS A 5 13.78 -16.54 0.77
C HIS A 5 12.94 -16.60 -0.52
N ASN A 6 11.64 -16.89 -0.42
CA ASN A 6 10.74 -16.95 -1.57
C ASN A 6 10.37 -15.54 -2.03
N ILE A 7 10.51 -15.28 -3.32
CA ILE A 7 9.97 -14.07 -3.97
C ILE A 7 8.51 -14.33 -4.32
N GLU A 8 7.60 -13.60 -3.67
CA GLU A 8 6.17 -13.68 -3.95
C GLU A 8 5.76 -12.57 -4.94
N ILE A 9 5.10 -12.95 -6.03
CA ILE A 9 4.63 -12.01 -7.06
C ILE A 9 3.12 -12.10 -7.14
N ASN A 10 2.44 -10.96 -6.99
CA ASN A 10 0.99 -10.89 -7.17
C ASN A 10 0.64 -11.05 -8.66
N PRO A 11 -0.17 -12.05 -9.07
CA PRO A 11 -0.55 -12.25 -10.46
C PRO A 11 -1.21 -11.02 -11.12
N LYS A 12 -1.96 -10.22 -10.34
CA LYS A 12 -2.56 -8.97 -10.85
C LYS A 12 -1.51 -7.95 -11.29
N GLN A 13 -0.37 -7.87 -10.59
CA GLN A 13 0.73 -6.97 -10.97
C GLN A 13 1.31 -7.38 -12.31
N TYR A 14 1.48 -8.68 -12.55
CA TYR A 14 1.92 -9.21 -13.84
C TYR A 14 0.89 -8.97 -14.95
N GLN A 15 -0.40 -9.10 -14.67
CA GLN A 15 -1.44 -8.83 -15.68
C GLN A 15 -1.40 -7.38 -16.17
N VAL A 16 -1.23 -6.41 -15.26
CA VAL A 16 -1.23 -4.97 -15.57
C VAL A 16 0.10 -4.48 -16.15
N TYR A 17 1.23 -4.86 -15.54
CA TYR A 17 2.55 -4.32 -15.87
C TYR A 17 3.51 -5.33 -16.52
N LYS A 18 3.04 -6.57 -16.76
CA LYS A 18 3.79 -7.64 -17.44
C LYS A 18 5.15 -7.89 -16.78
N GLU A 19 6.16 -8.18 -17.59
CA GLU A 19 7.52 -8.45 -17.14
C GLU A 19 8.14 -7.31 -16.34
N GLN A 20 7.73 -6.07 -16.58
CA GLN A 20 8.26 -4.93 -15.84
C GLN A 20 7.90 -4.98 -14.36
N ALA A 21 6.69 -5.44 -14.00
CA ALA A 21 6.35 -5.67 -12.60
C ALA A 21 7.24 -6.76 -11.96
N VAL A 22 7.51 -7.84 -12.69
CA VAL A 22 8.36 -8.94 -12.21
C VAL A 22 9.77 -8.43 -11.93
N LYS A 23 10.37 -7.71 -12.89
CA LYS A 23 11.71 -7.13 -12.75
C LYS A 23 11.78 -6.19 -11.54
N GLU A 24 10.78 -5.32 -11.37
CA GLU A 24 10.73 -4.37 -10.25
C GLU A 24 10.58 -5.06 -8.88
N ILE A 25 9.72 -6.08 -8.79
CA ILE A 25 9.54 -6.86 -7.56
C ILE A 25 10.81 -7.65 -7.24
N VAL A 26 11.39 -8.35 -8.22
CA VAL A 26 12.62 -9.13 -8.00
C VAL A 26 13.77 -8.23 -7.55
N LEU A 27 14.00 -7.08 -8.20
CA LEU A 27 15.04 -6.14 -7.79
C LEU A 27 14.84 -5.60 -6.37
N HIS A 28 13.59 -5.32 -5.99
CA HIS A 28 13.25 -4.89 -4.63
C HIS A 28 13.62 -5.95 -3.60
N GLU A 29 13.22 -7.19 -3.85
CA GLU A 29 13.45 -8.29 -2.93
C GLU A 29 14.92 -8.70 -2.84
N LEU A 30 15.66 -8.59 -3.94
CA LEU A 30 17.11 -8.74 -3.92
C LEU A 30 17.82 -7.67 -3.10
N CYS A 31 17.29 -6.44 -3.02
CA CYS A 31 17.85 -5.41 -2.13
C CYS A 31 17.71 -5.82 -0.65
N HIS A 32 16.55 -6.36 -0.24
CA HIS A 32 16.36 -6.88 1.11
C HIS A 32 17.34 -8.01 1.39
N TYR A 33 17.42 -8.95 0.45
CA TYR A 33 18.27 -10.13 0.61
C TYR A 33 19.76 -9.77 0.70
N HIS A 34 20.25 -8.90 -0.18
CA HIS A 34 21.64 -8.45 -0.17
C HIS A 34 22.02 -7.79 1.16
N LEU A 35 21.21 -6.85 1.65
CA LEU A 35 21.49 -6.15 2.92
C LEU A 35 21.34 -7.08 4.12
N HIS A 36 20.45 -8.06 4.05
CA HIS A 36 20.33 -9.08 5.08
C HIS A 36 21.60 -9.93 5.19
N LEU A 37 22.15 -10.39 4.05
CA LEU A 37 23.42 -11.13 4.02
C LEU A 37 24.60 -10.30 4.54
N GLU A 38 24.61 -9.00 4.26
CA GLU A 38 25.64 -8.07 4.75
C GLU A 38 25.45 -7.64 6.22
N GLY A 39 24.36 -8.05 6.88
CA GLY A 39 24.05 -7.64 8.26
C GLY A 39 23.69 -6.15 8.39
N LYS A 40 23.31 -5.49 7.30
CA LYS A 40 22.95 -4.06 7.24
C LYS A 40 21.44 -3.83 7.44
N GLY A 41 21.03 -2.57 7.49
CA GLY A 41 19.62 -2.19 7.59
C GLY A 41 18.83 -2.51 6.32
N TYR A 42 18.18 -3.68 6.29
CA TYR A 42 17.42 -4.16 5.13
C TYR A 42 15.95 -3.70 5.12
N GLN A 43 15.40 -3.14 6.18
CA GLN A 43 13.97 -2.78 6.23
C GLN A 43 13.68 -1.50 5.43
N HIS A 44 12.44 -1.33 4.95
CA HIS A 44 12.04 -0.13 4.18
C HIS A 44 12.31 1.21 4.88
N ARG A 45 12.38 1.20 6.21
CA ARG A 45 12.66 2.39 7.04
C ARG A 45 14.14 2.73 7.11
N ASP A 46 15.02 1.76 6.87
CA ASP A 46 16.46 1.86 7.08
C ASP A 46 17.12 2.70 5.97
N GLN A 47 18.24 3.35 6.29
CA GLN A 47 18.95 4.18 5.32
C GLN A 47 19.65 3.35 4.25
N ASP A 48 20.29 2.24 4.63
CA ASP A 48 21.02 1.36 3.70
C ASP A 48 20.09 0.85 2.60
N PHE A 49 18.89 0.40 2.96
CA PHE A 49 17.86 -0.01 2.00
C PHE A 49 17.49 1.11 1.02
N LYS A 50 17.25 2.32 1.52
CA LYS A 50 16.90 3.48 0.67
C LYS A 50 18.02 3.81 -0.31
N GLN A 51 19.26 3.77 0.15
CA GLN A 51 20.44 4.07 -0.66
C GLN A 51 20.65 3.00 -1.73
N LEU A 52 20.57 1.71 -1.35
CA LEU A 52 20.73 0.60 -2.28
C LEU A 52 19.66 0.62 -3.36
N CYS A 53 18.39 0.79 -3.00
CA CYS A 53 17.31 0.89 -3.98
C CYS A 53 17.55 2.03 -4.99
N LYS A 54 18.01 3.20 -4.51
CA LYS A 54 18.34 4.33 -5.39
C LYS A 54 19.51 4.00 -6.32
N LYS A 55 20.54 3.31 -5.81
CA LYS A 55 21.74 2.93 -6.58
C LYS A 55 21.41 1.95 -7.72
N VAL A 56 20.54 0.98 -7.48
CA VAL A 56 20.21 -0.07 -8.46
C VAL A 56 18.94 0.23 -9.26
N GLY A 57 18.31 1.38 -9.06
CA GLY A 57 17.06 1.76 -9.72
C GLY A 57 15.84 0.94 -9.27
N ALA A 58 15.92 0.23 -8.14
CA ALA A 58 14.80 -0.52 -7.59
C ALA A 58 13.75 0.43 -6.97
N LYS A 59 12.47 0.14 -7.21
CA LYS A 59 11.39 0.88 -6.56
C LYS A 59 11.26 0.41 -5.11
N ARG A 60 11.07 1.37 -4.21
CA ARG A 60 10.81 1.09 -2.79
C ARG A 60 9.40 0.56 -2.53
N HIS A 61 8.45 0.89 -3.39
CA HIS A 61 7.06 0.46 -3.28
C HIS A 61 6.54 0.06 -4.65
N CYS A 62 5.76 -1.01 -4.71
CA CYS A 62 5.06 -1.40 -5.92
C CYS A 62 4.00 -0.36 -6.29
N LYS A 63 3.78 -0.17 -7.60
CA LYS A 63 2.67 0.64 -8.08
C LYS A 63 1.35 -0.10 -7.79
N PRO A 64 0.32 0.58 -7.27
CA PRO A 64 -1.00 -0.03 -7.13
C PRO A 64 -1.54 -0.47 -8.50
N THR A 65 -2.14 -1.66 -8.59
CA THR A 65 -2.78 -2.15 -9.83
C THR A 65 -4.10 -1.44 -10.16
N GLU A 66 -4.71 -0.81 -9.17
CA GLU A 66 -6.01 -0.16 -9.24
C GLU A 66 -5.87 1.22 -8.58
N GLU A 67 -6.53 2.22 -9.14
CA GLU A 67 -6.55 3.55 -8.54
C GLU A 67 -7.20 3.51 -7.16
N TYR A 68 -6.99 4.55 -6.35
CA TYR A 68 -7.62 4.60 -5.03
C TYR A 68 -9.15 4.53 -5.15
N GLU A 69 -9.71 5.19 -6.16
CA GLU A 69 -11.15 5.30 -6.36
C GLU A 69 -11.80 3.96 -6.73
N ASP A 70 -11.10 3.14 -7.51
CA ASP A 70 -11.59 1.82 -7.92
C ASP A 70 -11.70 0.84 -6.75
N ARG A 71 -10.85 1.03 -5.74
CA ARG A 71 -10.78 0.20 -4.52
C ARG A 71 -11.73 0.64 -3.41
N VAL A 72 -12.52 1.69 -3.62
CA VAL A 72 -13.41 2.22 -2.58
C VAL A 72 -14.58 1.28 -2.34
N ASN A 73 -14.62 0.69 -1.14
CA ASN A 73 -15.73 -0.17 -0.71
C ASN A 73 -16.71 0.55 0.21
N TYR A 74 -16.30 1.67 0.83
CA TYR A 74 -17.09 2.35 1.85
C TYR A 74 -17.16 3.85 1.58
N ILE A 75 -18.37 4.39 1.64
CA ILE A 75 -18.62 5.82 1.60
C ILE A 75 -19.22 6.22 2.93
N TYR A 76 -18.56 7.13 3.64
CA TYR A 76 -19.04 7.69 4.91
C TYR A 76 -19.53 9.11 4.72
N GLN A 77 -20.54 9.51 5.48
CA GLN A 77 -21.02 10.90 5.51
C GLN A 77 -21.00 11.45 6.93
N CYS A 78 -20.59 12.70 7.07
CA CYS A 78 -20.74 13.42 8.34
C CYS A 78 -22.18 13.86 8.55
N LEU A 79 -22.74 13.60 9.73
CA LEU A 79 -24.10 14.02 10.06
C LEU A 79 -24.26 15.55 10.14
N ASN A 80 -23.23 16.26 10.60
CA ASN A 80 -23.27 17.71 10.84
C ASN A 80 -23.00 18.52 9.57
N CYS A 81 -21.85 18.33 8.91
CA CYS A 81 -21.46 19.11 7.73
C CYS A 81 -21.76 18.43 6.38
N LYS A 82 -22.41 17.26 6.38
CA LYS A 82 -22.80 16.46 5.19
C LYS A 82 -21.66 16.06 4.24
N ARG A 83 -20.41 16.36 4.55
CA ARG A 83 -19.24 15.97 3.75
C ARG A 83 -19.09 14.46 3.69
N THR A 84 -18.69 13.98 2.51
CA THR A 84 -18.51 12.57 2.19
C THR A 84 -17.03 12.17 2.22
N PHE A 85 -16.75 10.94 2.64
CA PHE A 85 -15.40 10.37 2.73
C PHE A 85 -15.38 8.96 2.12
N LYS A 86 -14.65 8.81 1.01
CA LYS A 86 -14.37 7.52 0.37
C LYS A 86 -13.29 6.74 1.14
N ARG A 87 -13.51 5.45 1.41
CA ARG A 87 -12.59 4.57 2.14
C ARG A 87 -12.55 3.17 1.53
N ILE A 88 -11.34 2.63 1.37
CA ILE A 88 -11.12 1.23 0.95
C ILE A 88 -11.51 0.24 2.06
N ARG A 89 -11.21 0.59 3.32
CA ARG A 89 -11.47 -0.26 4.49
C ARG A 89 -12.56 0.34 5.38
N LYS A 90 -13.33 -0.54 6.04
CA LYS A 90 -14.31 -0.15 7.04
C LYS A 90 -13.62 0.59 8.18
N VAL A 91 -14.13 1.77 8.55
CA VAL A 91 -13.61 2.54 9.69
C VAL A 91 -14.53 2.42 10.89
N ASN A 92 -13.95 2.46 12.09
CA ASN A 92 -14.71 2.48 13.33
C ASN A 92 -15.29 3.89 13.55
N THR A 93 -16.56 4.08 13.22
CA THR A 93 -17.28 5.36 13.38
C THR A 93 -17.54 5.76 14.84
N ARG A 94 -17.33 4.87 15.81
CA ARG A 94 -17.35 5.23 17.24
C ARG A 94 -16.13 6.06 17.61
N LYS A 95 -14.95 5.66 17.12
CA LYS A 95 -13.66 6.34 17.35
C LYS A 95 -13.41 7.50 16.38
N MET A 96 -13.73 7.30 15.10
CA MET A 96 -13.46 8.28 14.06
C MET A 96 -14.52 9.38 14.00
N ARG A 97 -14.10 10.59 13.60
CA ARG A 97 -14.94 11.78 13.46
C ARG A 97 -14.63 12.52 12.16
N CYS A 98 -15.52 13.41 11.76
CA CYS A 98 -15.30 14.28 10.61
C CYS A 98 -14.01 15.12 10.79
N GLY A 99 -13.11 15.08 9.82
CA GLY A 99 -11.88 15.88 9.86
C GLY A 99 -12.12 17.39 9.86
N ARG A 100 -13.27 17.85 9.35
CA ARG A 100 -13.63 19.28 9.26
C ARG A 100 -14.33 19.82 10.51
N CYS A 101 -15.43 19.19 10.92
CA CYS A 101 -16.28 19.71 12.01
C CYS A 101 -16.34 18.80 13.25
N LYS A 102 -15.53 17.74 13.30
CA LYS A 102 -15.50 16.73 14.38
C LYS A 102 -16.85 16.02 14.65
N GLY A 103 -17.85 16.19 13.80
CA GLY A 103 -19.14 15.52 13.89
C GLY A 103 -19.06 14.00 13.67
N LYS A 104 -20.11 13.28 14.12
CA LYS A 104 -20.25 11.82 13.92
C LYS A 104 -20.30 11.47 12.44
N LEU A 105 -19.70 10.33 12.09
CA LEU A 105 -19.71 9.75 10.76
C LEU A 105 -20.67 8.57 10.72
N ILE A 106 -21.45 8.46 9.66
CA ILE A 106 -22.28 7.30 9.36
C ILE A 106 -21.86 6.68 8.04
N ILE A 107 -22.07 5.38 7.88
CA ILE A 107 -21.91 4.74 6.58
C ILE A 107 -23.07 5.19 5.70
N LYS A 108 -22.76 5.76 4.54
CA LYS A 108 -23.75 6.15 3.53
C LYS A 108 -23.96 5.02 2.53
N GLU A 109 -22.88 4.37 2.12
CA GLU A 109 -22.92 3.31 1.11
C GLU A 109 -21.81 2.28 1.37
N HIS A 110 -22.14 1.02 1.15
CA HIS A 110 -21.19 -0.08 1.04
C HIS A 110 -21.20 -0.55 -0.41
N VAL A 111 -20.17 -0.17 -1.14
CA VAL A 111 -20.00 -0.50 -2.55
C VAL A 111 -19.43 -1.91 -2.59
N HIS A 112 -20.29 -2.93 -2.62
CA HIS A 112 -19.84 -4.29 -2.94
C HIS A 112 -19.54 -4.33 -4.45
N ARG A 113 -18.25 -4.36 -4.79
CA ARG A 113 -17.76 -4.72 -6.11
C ARG A 113 -17.12 -6.09 -6.04
#